data_AF-A0A359M220-F1
#
_entry.id   AF-A0A359M220-F1
#
_cell.length_a   1.000
_cell.length_b   1.000
_cell.length_c   1.000
_cell.angle_alpha   90.00
_cell.angle_beta   90.00
_cell.angle_gamma   90.00
#
_symmetry.space_group_name_H-M   'P 1'
#
loop_
_entity.id
_entity.type
_entity.pdbx_description
1 polymer ?
#
loop_
_entity_poly.entity_id
_entity_poly.type
_entity_poly.pdbx_seq_one_letter_code
_entity_poly.pdbx_strand_id
1 'polypeptide(L)'
;MRRKSKERAMEPGFCPSRHEKERMLLLDYCSGELEPVEAAALRGHIEGCPDCAAWVEAQERVVAWMGEWEAPAVSAGFDQALAVQMAGERPAPWWRRWFAAMELRPAAAVAAVCVILAAGILLDRMPSPVAPEQAG
;
A
#
# COMPACT_ATOMS: atom_id res chain seq x y z
N MET A 1 24.74 9.38 -3.02
CA MET A 1 25.78 9.67 -2.00
C MET A 1 26.22 8.43 -1.21
N ARG A 2 25.33 7.51 -0.80
CA ARG A 2 25.70 6.29 -0.04
C ARG A 2 26.78 5.40 -0.68
N ARG A 3 26.73 5.14 -1.99
CA ARG A 3 27.68 4.23 -2.68
C ARG A 3 29.15 4.63 -2.52
N LYS A 4 29.44 5.93 -2.60
CA LYS A 4 30.80 6.48 -2.54
C LYS A 4 31.41 6.43 -1.12
N SER A 5 30.57 6.46 -0.09
CA SER A 5 31.02 6.37 1.31
C SER A 5 31.31 4.91 1.69
N LYS A 6 30.51 3.95 1.18
CA LYS A 6 30.80 2.52 1.27
C LYS A 6 32.12 2.12 0.60
N GLU A 7 32.37 2.61 -0.62
CA GLU A 7 33.61 2.33 -1.36
C GLU A 7 34.86 2.80 -0.60
N ARG A 8 34.79 3.99 0.01
CA ARG A 8 35.89 4.57 0.78
C ARG A 8 36.18 3.81 2.08
N ALA A 9 35.13 3.30 2.70
CA ALA A 9 35.26 2.59 3.95
C ALA A 9 35.87 1.18 3.81
N MET A 10 35.89 0.66 2.59
CA MET A 10 36.54 -0.60 2.24
C MET A 10 38.02 -0.43 1.82
N GLU A 11 38.54 0.80 1.78
CA GLU A 11 39.94 1.04 1.43
C GLU A 11 40.89 0.51 2.52
N PRO A 12 42.00 -0.14 2.16
CA PRO A 12 42.94 -0.68 3.14
C PRO A 12 43.51 0.42 4.02
N GLY A 13 43.45 0.22 5.35
CA GLY A 13 43.90 1.19 6.34
C GLY A 13 42.85 2.22 6.77
N PHE A 14 41.67 2.22 6.15
CA PHE A 14 40.54 3.02 6.63
C PHE A 14 39.82 2.31 7.78
N CYS A 15 39.49 3.05 8.85
CA CYS A 15 38.80 2.52 10.02
C CYS A 15 37.47 3.27 10.22
N PRO A 16 36.30 2.63 9.94
CA PRO A 16 35.00 3.30 9.98
C PRO A 16 34.63 3.90 11.34
N SER A 17 35.04 3.27 12.44
CA SER A 17 34.74 3.75 13.80
C SER A 17 35.36 5.11 14.12
N ARG A 18 36.47 5.47 13.45
CA ARG A 18 37.21 6.74 13.61
C ARG A 18 36.66 7.88 12.77
N HIS A 19 35.71 7.61 11.87
CA HIS A 19 35.10 8.60 11.00
C HIS A 19 33.59 8.67 11.23
N GLU A 20 33.12 9.77 11.82
CA GLU A 20 31.70 9.95 12.20
C GLU A 20 30.73 9.59 11.08
N LYS A 21 30.98 10.06 9.85
CA LYS A 21 30.10 9.82 8.70
C LYS A 21 30.05 8.36 8.27
N GLU A 22 31.13 7.60 8.52
CA GLU A 22 31.24 6.21 8.08
C GLU A 22 30.90 5.19 9.17
N ARG A 23 30.58 5.64 10.39
CA ARG A 23 30.00 4.77 11.43
C ARG A 23 28.67 4.15 11.00
N MET A 24 27.95 4.80 10.10
CA MET A 24 26.73 4.25 9.50
C MET A 24 26.98 2.92 8.79
N LEU A 25 28.17 2.68 8.26
CA LEU A 25 28.50 1.40 7.63
C LEU A 25 28.49 0.24 8.65
N LEU A 26 29.00 0.49 9.87
CA LEU A 26 28.97 -0.50 10.93
C LEU A 26 27.53 -0.77 11.39
N LEU A 27 26.65 0.23 11.33
CA LEU A 27 25.23 0.06 11.63
C LEU A 27 24.53 -0.78 10.55
N ASP A 28 24.75 -0.44 9.27
CA ASP A 28 24.23 -1.21 8.13
C ASP A 28 24.70 -2.69 8.20
N TYR A 29 25.90 -2.95 8.72
CA TYR A 29 26.40 -4.30 8.99
C TYR A 29 25.61 -5.01 10.09
N CYS A 30 25.38 -4.34 11.22
CA CYS A 30 24.62 -4.91 12.35
C CYS A 30 23.15 -5.17 12.00
N SER A 31 22.54 -4.35 11.13
CA SER A 31 21.16 -4.53 10.67
C SER A 31 21.00 -5.51 9.51
N GLY A 32 22.11 -6.02 8.94
CA GLY A 32 22.07 -6.94 7.79
C GLY A 32 21.70 -6.28 6.46
N GLU A 33 21.88 -4.96 6.34
CA GLU A 33 21.57 -4.18 5.13
C GLU A 33 22.72 -4.13 4.12
N LEU A 34 23.88 -4.70 4.45
CA LEU A 34 25.02 -4.80 3.52
C LEU A 34 24.85 -5.98 2.57
N GLU A 35 25.30 -5.77 1.33
CA GLU A 35 25.43 -6.86 0.37
C GLU A 35 26.43 -7.90 0.88
N PRO A 36 26.27 -9.20 0.57
CA PRO A 36 27.10 -10.26 1.14
C PRO A 36 28.61 -10.06 0.98
N VAL A 37 29.02 -9.53 -0.18
CA VAL A 37 30.43 -9.22 -0.49
C VAL A 37 30.93 -8.06 0.37
N GLU A 38 30.10 -7.03 0.58
CA GLU A 38 30.45 -5.88 1.41
C GLU A 38 30.55 -6.28 2.89
N ALA A 39 29.61 -7.10 3.36
CA ALA A 39 29.60 -7.60 4.72
C ALA A 39 30.82 -8.48 5.02
N ALA A 40 31.23 -9.35 4.08
CA ALA A 40 32.42 -10.19 4.24
C ALA A 40 33.71 -9.36 4.32
N ALA A 41 33.85 -8.35 3.46
CA ALA A 41 35.02 -7.49 3.47
C ALA A 41 35.11 -6.64 4.75
N LEU A 42 33.98 -6.09 5.22
CA LEU A 42 33.93 -5.37 6.49
C LEU A 42 34.15 -6.29 7.70
N ARG A 43 33.65 -7.52 7.67
CA ARG A 43 33.91 -8.54 8.71
C ARG A 43 35.41 -8.79 8.88
N GLY A 44 36.14 -8.94 7.78
CA GLY A 44 37.61 -9.09 7.83
C GLY A 44 38.29 -7.89 8.51
N HIS A 45 37.81 -6.66 8.30
CA HIS A 45 38.29 -5.49 9.03
C HIS A 45 37.93 -5.54 10.52
N ILE A 46 36.68 -5.90 10.86
CA ILE A 46 36.20 -5.98 12.25
C ILE A 46 37.02 -6.98 13.06
N GLU A 47 37.32 -8.16 12.49
CA GLU A 47 38.14 -9.20 13.13
C GLU A 47 39.58 -8.72 13.41
N GLY A 48 40.10 -7.79 12.61
CA GLY A 48 41.44 -7.21 12.78
C GLY A 48 41.49 -5.88 13.54
N CYS A 49 40.35 -5.26 13.86
CA CYS A 49 40.29 -3.91 14.43
C CYS A 49 39.49 -3.89 15.75
N PRO A 50 40.15 -3.72 16.91
CA PRO A 50 39.49 -3.77 18.22
C PRO A 50 38.44 -2.66 18.41
N ASP A 51 38.66 -1.47 17.85
CA ASP A 51 37.71 -0.36 17.94
C ASP A 51 36.39 -0.69 17.21
N CYS A 52 36.48 -1.31 16.03
CA CYS A 52 35.31 -1.71 15.24
C CYS A 52 34.60 -2.92 15.87
N ALA A 53 35.35 -3.90 16.41
CA ALA A 53 34.79 -5.03 17.14
C ALA A 53 34.00 -4.57 18.37
N ALA A 54 34.58 -3.70 19.21
CA ALA A 54 33.91 -3.16 20.40
C ALA A 54 32.64 -2.36 20.06
N TRP A 55 32.66 -1.63 18.93
CA TRP A 55 31.49 -0.89 18.46
C TRP A 55 30.35 -1.83 18.02
N VAL A 56 30.66 -2.87 17.25
CA VAL A 56 29.68 -3.88 16.80
C VAL A 56 29.09 -4.62 17.98
N GLU A 57 29.94 -5.08 18.91
CA GLU A 57 29.48 -5.75 20.14
C GLU A 57 28.56 -4.83 20.97
N ALA A 58 28.86 -3.53 21.04
CA ALA A 58 27.99 -2.59 21.72
C ALA A 58 26.62 -2.47 21.07
N GLN A 59 26.53 -2.50 19.73
CA GLN A 59 25.24 -2.51 19.04
C GLN A 59 24.49 -3.82 19.22
N GLU A 60 25.17 -4.96 19.14
CA GLU A 60 24.56 -6.27 19.37
C GLU A 60 23.96 -6.36 20.77
N ARG A 61 24.60 -5.79 21.80
CA ARG A 61 24.01 -5.69 23.14
C ARG A 61 22.74 -4.83 23.19
N VAL A 62 22.71 -3.71 22.47
CA VAL A 62 21.51 -2.87 22.39
C VAL A 62 20.37 -3.63 21.72
N VAL A 63 20.65 -4.33 20.62
CA VAL A 63 19.68 -5.18 19.92
C VAL A 63 19.18 -6.30 20.82
N ALA A 64 20.07 -6.99 21.54
CA ALA A 64 19.70 -8.05 22.48
C ALA A 64 18.78 -7.51 23.58
N TRP A 65 19.09 -6.36 24.17
CA TRP A 65 18.25 -5.73 25.18
C TRP A 65 16.86 -5.35 24.66
N MET A 66 16.78 -4.85 23.41
CA MET A 66 15.47 -4.60 22.77
C MET A 66 14.72 -5.90 22.47
N GLY A 67 15.42 -7.00 22.20
CA GLY A 67 14.82 -8.31 21.97
C GLY A 67 14.14 -8.90 23.22
N GLU A 68 14.55 -8.49 24.42
CA GLU A 68 13.90 -8.89 25.68
C GLU A 68 12.58 -8.16 25.93
N TRP A 69 12.26 -7.14 25.13
CA TRP A 69 11.01 -6.41 25.26
C TRP A 69 9.83 -7.26 24.78
N GLU A 70 8.94 -7.65 25.69
CA GLU A 70 7.69 -8.31 25.37
C GLU A 70 6.62 -7.27 24.98
N ALA A 71 6.00 -7.43 23.81
CA ALA A 71 4.92 -6.55 23.40
C ALA A 71 3.70 -6.73 24.31
N PRO A 72 3.01 -5.64 24.71
CA PRO A 72 1.78 -5.76 25.48
C PRO A 72 0.70 -6.49 24.65
N ALA A 73 -0.17 -7.24 25.33
CA ALA A 73 -1.30 -7.88 24.69
C ALA A 73 -2.16 -6.86 23.94
N VAL A 74 -2.55 -7.22 22.71
CA VAL A 74 -3.41 -6.38 21.87
C VAL A 74 -4.81 -6.27 22.50
N SER A 75 -5.45 -5.10 22.40
CA SER A 75 -6.78 -4.90 22.97
C SER A 75 -7.84 -5.77 22.31
N ALA A 76 -8.86 -6.15 23.08
CA ALA A 76 -10.00 -6.89 22.55
C ALA A 76 -10.69 -6.07 21.44
N GLY A 77 -10.86 -6.68 20.27
CA GLY A 77 -11.49 -6.05 19.11
C GLY A 77 -10.57 -5.19 18.23
N PHE A 78 -9.26 -5.15 18.51
CA PHE A 78 -8.29 -4.44 17.66
C PHE A 78 -8.37 -4.86 16.19
N ASP A 79 -8.40 -6.17 15.90
CA ASP A 79 -8.48 -6.69 14.53
C ASP A 79 -9.76 -6.24 13.82
N GLN A 80 -10.87 -6.16 14.55
CA GLN A 80 -12.15 -5.73 13.99
C GLN A 80 -12.12 -4.23 13.68
N ALA A 81 -11.60 -3.41 14.60
CA ALA A 81 -11.45 -1.97 14.40
C ALA A 81 -10.50 -1.68 13.23
N LEU A 82 -9.39 -2.41 13.14
CA LEU A 82 -8.43 -2.30 12.05
C LEU A 82 -9.04 -2.69 10.70
N ALA A 83 -9.78 -3.80 10.65
CA ALA A 83 -10.44 -4.24 9.42
C ALA A 83 -11.46 -3.21 8.91
N VAL A 84 -12.22 -2.59 9.82
CA VAL A 84 -13.16 -1.51 9.48
C VAL A 84 -12.42 -0.29 8.93
N GLN A 85 -11.32 0.11 9.57
CA GLN A 85 -10.52 1.24 9.10
C GLN A 85 -9.92 0.98 7.71
N MET A 86 -9.32 -0.19 7.50
CA MET A 86 -8.76 -0.59 6.20
C MET A 86 -9.83 -0.67 5.10
N ALA A 87 -11.06 -1.07 5.44
CA ALA A 87 -12.17 -1.08 4.51
C ALA A 87 -12.62 0.34 4.09
N GLY A 88 -12.53 1.31 5.00
CA GLY A 88 -12.85 2.72 4.73
C GLY A 88 -11.79 3.46 3.91
N GLU A 89 -10.52 3.10 4.06
CA GLU A 89 -9.40 3.73 3.33
C GLU A 89 -9.23 3.21 1.90
N ARG A 90 -9.78 2.03 1.58
CA ARG A 90 -9.77 1.53 0.20
C ARG A 90 -10.66 2.41 -0.67
N PRO A 91 -10.12 3.07 -1.72
CA PRO A 91 -10.94 3.85 -2.62
C PRO A 91 -11.99 2.92 -3.23
N ALA A 92 -13.27 3.25 -3.00
CA ALA A 92 -14.35 2.51 -3.61
C ALA A 92 -14.13 2.48 -5.13
N PRO A 93 -14.24 1.31 -5.78
CA PRO A 93 -14.10 1.23 -7.22
C PRO A 93 -15.01 2.22 -7.92
N TRP A 94 -14.53 2.85 -8.99
CA TRP A 94 -15.27 3.89 -9.70
C TRP A 94 -16.68 3.44 -10.09
N TRP A 95 -16.86 2.17 -10.50
CA TRP A 95 -18.16 1.61 -10.85
C TRP A 95 -19.16 1.59 -9.68
N ARG A 96 -18.69 1.48 -8.44
CA ARG A 96 -19.55 1.47 -7.25
C ARG A 96 -20.23 2.82 -7.01
N ARG A 97 -19.58 3.93 -7.42
CA ARG A 97 -20.18 5.27 -7.44
C ARG A 97 -21.24 5.41 -8.53
N TRP A 98 -21.04 4.75 -9.67
CA TRP A 98 -22.01 4.73 -10.78
C TRP A 98 -23.26 3.93 -10.42
N PHE A 99 -23.11 2.77 -9.79
CA PHE A 99 -24.27 1.98 -9.34
C PHE A 99 -25.02 2.63 -8.16
N ALA A 100 -24.32 3.29 -7.23
CA ALA A 100 -24.98 4.07 -6.17
C ALA A 100 -25.77 5.26 -6.73
N ALA A 101 -25.30 5.90 -7.80
CA ALA A 101 -26.07 6.92 -8.53
C ALA A 101 -27.26 6.33 -9.31
N MET A 102 -27.21 5.03 -9.65
CA MET A 102 -28.30 4.27 -10.26
C MET A 102 -29.28 3.65 -9.26
N GLU A 103 -29.16 3.90 -7.94
CA GLU A 103 -30.27 3.72 -6.98
C GLU A 103 -31.40 4.76 -7.21
N LEU A 104 -31.69 5.04 -8.49
CA LEU A 104 -32.95 5.59 -8.95
C LEU A 104 -34.05 4.68 -8.43
N ARG A 105 -34.73 5.21 -7.41
CA ARG A 105 -35.82 4.63 -6.64
C ARG A 105 -36.60 3.65 -7.52
N PRO A 106 -36.81 2.38 -7.12
CA PRO A 106 -37.50 1.39 -7.94
C PRO A 106 -38.87 1.87 -8.46
N ALA A 107 -39.50 2.81 -7.74
CA ALA A 107 -40.68 3.55 -8.16
C ALA A 107 -40.54 4.30 -9.52
N ALA A 108 -39.38 4.88 -9.83
CA ALA A 108 -39.12 5.58 -11.08
C ALA A 108 -39.04 4.62 -12.28
N ALA A 109 -38.41 3.44 -12.09
CA ALA A 109 -38.35 2.41 -13.12
C ALA A 109 -39.75 1.85 -13.43
N VAL A 110 -40.54 1.58 -12.39
CA VAL A 110 -41.93 1.13 -12.55
C VAL A 110 -42.78 2.20 -13.24
N ALA A 111 -42.65 3.47 -12.86
CA ALA A 111 -43.38 4.57 -13.49
C ALA A 111 -43.05 4.70 -14.99
N ALA A 112 -41.76 4.57 -15.36
CA ALA A 112 -41.34 4.64 -16.76
C ALA A 112 -41.98 3.52 -17.61
N VAL A 113 -42.01 2.28 -17.09
CA VAL A 113 -42.66 1.15 -17.78
C VAL A 113 -44.16 1.41 -17.97
N CYS A 114 -44.85 1.91 -16.94
CA CYS A 114 -46.27 2.24 -17.04
C CYS A 114 -46.54 3.33 -18.09
N VAL A 115 -45.69 4.35 -18.18
CA VAL A 115 -45.82 5.43 -19.18
C VAL A 115 -45.61 4.89 -20.60
N ILE A 116 -44.62 4.03 -20.82
CA ILE A 116 -44.35 3.44 -22.13
C ILE A 116 -45.53 2.56 -22.59
N LEU A 117 -46.07 1.74 -21.69
CA LEU A 117 -47.24 0.90 -21.99
C LEU A 117 -48.47 1.74 -22.30
N ALA A 118 -48.73 2.79 -21.51
CA ALA A 118 -49.84 3.71 -21.75
C ALA A 118 -49.70 4.43 -23.10
N ALA A 119 -48.50 4.90 -23.45
CA ALA A 119 -48.22 5.54 -24.73
C ALA A 119 -48.42 4.57 -25.91
N GLY A 120 -47.94 3.33 -25.79
CA GLY A 120 -48.14 2.31 -26.82
C GLY A 120 -49.62 2.01 -27.07
N ILE A 121 -50.41 1.88 -26.00
CA ILE A 121 -51.86 1.67 -26.10
C ILE A 121 -52.55 2.89 -26.74
N LEU A 122 -52.12 4.11 -26.41
CA LEU A 122 -52.71 5.33 -26.96
C LEU A 122 -52.45 5.47 -28.46
N LEU A 123 -51.23 5.12 -28.90
CA LEU A 123 -50.84 5.14 -30.31
C LEU A 123 -51.58 4.09 -31.14
N ASP A 124 -51.78 2.88 -30.58
CA ASP A 124 -52.54 1.81 -31.24
C ASP A 124 -54.04 2.16 -31.37
N ARG A 125 -54.56 2.99 -30.46
CA ARG A 125 -55.95 3.48 -30.49
C ARG A 125 -56.18 4.66 -31.42
N MET A 126 -55.15 5.21 -32.07
CA MET A 126 -55.36 6.27 -33.05
C MET A 126 -55.99 5.68 -34.32
N PRO A 127 -57.22 6.08 -34.68
CA PRO A 127 -57.87 5.58 -35.89
C PRO A 127 -57.09 6.03 -37.13
N SER A 128 -56.84 5.08 -38.03
CA SER A 128 -56.17 5.34 -39.31
C SER A 128 -57.00 6.34 -40.14
N PRO A 129 -56.37 7.34 -40.79
CA PRO A 129 -57.09 8.26 -41.66
C PRO A 129 -57.73 7.48 -42.82
N VAL A 130 -59.07 7.51 -42.88
CA VAL A 130 -59.86 6.89 -43.94
C VAL A 130 -59.46 7.50 -45.29
N ALA A 131 -58.93 6.66 -46.20
CA ALA A 131 -58.62 7.06 -47.57
C ALA A 131 -59.91 7.44 -48.32
N PRO A 132 -59.92 8.53 -49.11
CA PRO A 132 -61.15 8.98 -49.76
C PRO A 132 -61.61 7.99 -50.82
N GLU A 133 -62.87 7.59 -50.67
CA GLU A 133 -63.67 6.79 -51.59
C GLU A 133 -63.69 7.44 -52.98
N GLN A 134 -63.14 6.75 -53.98
CA GLN A 134 -63.24 7.18 -55.38
C GLN A 134 -64.60 6.81 -55.93
N ALA A 135 -65.40 7.82 -56.24
CA ALA A 135 -66.64 7.69 -56.99
C ALA A 135 -66.35 7.34 -58.45
N GLY A 136 -66.95 6.24 -58.93
CA GLY A 136 -66.95 5.80 -60.33
C GLY A 136 -68.02 4.76 -60.55
#